data_AF-A0A7S3I895-F1
#
_entry.id   AF-A0A7S3I895-F1
#
_cell.length_a   1.000
_cell.length_b   1.000
_cell.length_c   1.000
_cell.angle_alpha   90.00
_cell.angle_beta   90.00
_cell.angle_gamma   90.00
#
_symmetry.space_group_name_H-M   'P 1'
#
loop_
_entity.id
_entity.type
_entity.pdbx_description
1 polymer ?
#
loop_
_entity_poly.entity_id
_entity_poly.type
_entity_poly.pdbx_seq_one_letter_code
_entity_poly.pdbx_strand_id
1 'polypeptide(L)'
;MLGTSNVKVSLTDGLLSLDADAAGKSYKLENMPLWAEIDSEGSKWFSNDRAVVITLKKKEEEWWDGLTKDKGLKRFIKVDFSKWCEEDDKEYTGEVAMGGGFDDMGGMGGMGGMDFSSMMGGMGGMGMGDAAGMPGADFDDEDDDEPLDDLEPKDLPPIGGEEDGPPPLEEVDQ
;
A
#
# COMPACT_ATOMS: atom_id res chain seq x y z
N MET A 1 -8.84 -18.02 -10.20
CA MET A 1 -7.39 -17.80 -10.08
C MET A 1 -6.97 -16.94 -11.26
N LEU A 2 -6.24 -15.85 -11.03
CA LEU A 2 -5.87 -14.93 -12.12
C LEU A 2 -4.75 -15.50 -13.01
N GLY A 3 -4.13 -16.61 -12.60
CA GLY A 3 -3.33 -17.48 -13.47
C GLY A 3 -2.29 -16.68 -14.26
N THR A 4 -1.41 -15.97 -13.56
CA THR A 4 -0.40 -15.16 -14.21
C THR A 4 0.62 -16.07 -14.92
N SER A 5 0.80 -15.87 -16.21
CA SER A 5 1.73 -16.63 -17.05
C SER A 5 2.74 -15.70 -17.73
N ASN A 6 3.83 -16.28 -18.25
CA ASN A 6 4.86 -15.55 -18.99
C ASN A 6 5.51 -14.37 -18.22
N VAL A 7 5.54 -14.44 -16.89
CA VAL A 7 6.09 -13.38 -16.06
C VAL A 7 7.60 -13.24 -16.29
N LYS A 8 8.02 -12.05 -16.69
CA LYS A 8 9.41 -11.63 -16.79
C LYS A 8 9.57 -10.31 -16.05
N VAL A 9 10.48 -10.28 -15.08
CA VAL A 9 10.85 -9.06 -14.34
C VAL A 9 12.32 -8.79 -14.56
N SER A 10 12.66 -7.54 -14.88
CA SER A 10 14.02 -7.05 -15.00
C SER A 10 14.23 -5.85 -14.09
N LEU A 11 15.33 -5.86 -13.35
CA LEU A 11 15.74 -4.84 -12.39
C LEU A 11 17.17 -4.43 -12.72
N THR A 12 17.35 -3.30 -13.42
CA THR A 12 18.66 -2.88 -13.91
C THR A 12 18.80 -1.37 -13.75
N ASP A 13 19.88 -0.90 -13.12
CA ASP A 13 20.25 0.53 -13.05
C ASP A 13 19.12 1.45 -12.55
N GLY A 14 18.33 0.99 -11.57
CA GLY A 14 17.19 1.76 -11.05
C GLY A 14 15.97 1.77 -11.98
N LEU A 15 15.92 0.90 -12.99
CA LEU A 15 14.78 0.70 -13.87
C LEU A 15 14.09 -0.63 -13.57
N LEU A 16 12.76 -0.59 -13.50
CA LEU A 16 11.90 -1.76 -13.41
C LEU A 16 11.21 -2.00 -14.75
N SER A 17 11.33 -3.23 -15.26
CA SER A 17 10.51 -3.72 -16.37
C SER A 17 9.76 -4.99 -15.97
N LEU A 18 8.50 -5.10 -16.37
CA LEU A 18 7.62 -6.23 -16.14
C LEU A 18 6.87 -6.55 -17.43
N ASP A 19 6.87 -7.82 -17.82
CA ASP A 19 6.02 -8.37 -18.88
C ASP A 19 5.29 -9.59 -18.31
N ALA A 20 3.97 -9.61 -18.39
CA ALA A 20 3.17 -10.71 -17.86
C ALA A 20 1.80 -10.80 -18.54
N ASP A 21 1.30 -12.02 -18.67
CA ASP A 21 -0.07 -12.28 -19.12
C ASP A 21 -0.95 -12.67 -17.94
N ALA A 22 -2.13 -12.07 -17.83
CA ALA A 22 -3.13 -12.43 -16.82
C ALA A 22 -4.54 -12.28 -17.39
N ALA A 23 -5.42 -13.25 -17.10
CA ALA A 23 -6.82 -13.24 -17.53
C ALA A 23 -7.04 -12.94 -19.04
N GLY A 24 -6.16 -13.45 -19.90
CA GLY A 24 -6.23 -13.24 -21.36
C GLY A 24 -5.83 -11.83 -21.82
N LYS A 25 -5.18 -11.04 -20.96
CA LYS A 25 -4.62 -9.72 -21.28
C LYS A 25 -3.12 -9.71 -21.01
N SER A 26 -2.38 -9.01 -21.86
CA SER A 26 -0.95 -8.78 -21.68
C SER A 26 -0.74 -7.45 -20.96
N TYR A 27 0.14 -7.46 -19.96
CA TYR A 27 0.53 -6.31 -19.15
C TYR A 27 2.01 -6.08 -19.33
N LYS A 28 2.37 -4.86 -19.72
CA LYS A 28 3.74 -4.49 -20.00
C LYS A 28 4.09 -3.16 -19.35
N LEU A 29 5.21 -3.15 -18.64
CA LEU A 29 5.86 -2.00 -18.06
C LEU A 29 7.31 -2.03 -18.52
N GLU A 30 7.76 -1.02 -19.26
CA GLU A 30 9.13 -0.93 -19.76
C GLU A 30 9.83 0.26 -19.12
N ASN A 31 11.03 0.00 -18.60
CA ASN A 31 11.98 1.01 -18.14
C ASN A 31 11.37 2.06 -17.19
N MET A 32 10.53 1.63 -16.26
CA MET A 32 10.00 2.54 -15.24
C MET A 32 11.14 3.00 -14.33
N PRO A 33 11.41 4.31 -14.22
CA PRO A 33 12.43 4.81 -13.32
C PRO A 33 11.97 4.66 -11.87
N LEU A 34 12.77 3.99 -11.05
CA LEU A 34 12.56 3.95 -9.60
C LEU A 34 12.95 5.28 -8.98
N TRP A 35 12.61 5.45 -7.70
CA TRP A 35 12.94 6.66 -6.96
C TRP A 35 14.45 6.91 -6.91
N ALA A 36 15.23 5.88 -6.59
CA ALA A 36 16.68 5.91 -6.54
C ALA A 36 17.28 4.58 -7.02
N GLU A 37 18.61 4.47 -6.98
CA GLU A 37 19.31 3.26 -7.36
C GLU A 37 19.00 2.08 -6.43
N ILE A 38 19.01 0.87 -6.99
CA ILE A 38 18.78 -0.39 -6.29
C ILE A 38 19.98 -1.32 -6.45
N ASP A 39 20.13 -2.22 -5.48
CA ASP A 39 20.99 -3.39 -5.59
C ASP A 39 20.23 -4.50 -6.34
N SER A 40 20.53 -4.66 -7.64
CA SER A 40 19.91 -5.67 -8.49
C SER A 40 20.17 -7.11 -8.01
N GLU A 41 21.30 -7.37 -7.35
CA GLU A 41 21.64 -8.72 -6.87
C GLU A 41 20.86 -9.08 -5.59
N GLY A 42 20.65 -8.09 -4.72
CA GLY A 42 19.85 -8.26 -3.50
C GLY A 42 18.34 -8.16 -3.72
N SER A 43 17.91 -7.64 -4.87
CA SER A 43 16.50 -7.56 -5.24
C SER A 43 15.99 -8.89 -5.78
N LYS A 44 14.75 -9.25 -5.42
CA LYS A 44 14.15 -10.54 -5.77
C LYS A 44 12.70 -10.36 -6.16
N TRP A 45 12.17 -11.31 -6.90
CA TRP A 45 10.75 -11.34 -7.22
C TRP A 45 10.25 -12.78 -7.27
N PHE A 46 8.94 -12.92 -7.08
CA PHE A 46 8.23 -14.17 -7.29
C PHE A 46 6.82 -13.88 -7.80
N SER A 47 6.20 -14.87 -8.42
CA SER A 47 4.79 -14.83 -8.78
C SER A 47 4.00 -15.86 -7.97
N ASN A 48 2.77 -15.52 -7.63
CA ASN A 48 1.78 -16.44 -7.06
C ASN A 48 0.47 -16.32 -7.85
N ASP A 49 -0.57 -17.06 -7.44
CA ASP A 49 -1.86 -17.11 -8.15
C ASP A 49 -2.63 -15.78 -8.20
N ARG A 50 -2.18 -14.78 -7.43
CA ARG A 50 -2.83 -13.48 -7.25
C ARG A 50 -2.01 -12.32 -7.83
N ALA A 51 -0.70 -12.33 -7.65
CA ALA A 51 0.15 -11.20 -7.99
C ALA A 51 1.61 -11.61 -8.26
N VAL A 52 2.32 -10.72 -8.95
CA VAL A 52 3.79 -10.69 -8.98
C VAL A 52 4.24 -9.79 -7.83
N VAL A 53 5.06 -10.32 -6.95
CA VAL A 53 5.59 -9.60 -5.78
C VAL A 53 7.08 -9.39 -5.99
N ILE A 54 7.51 -8.13 -5.86
CA ILE A 54 8.88 -7.70 -6.12
C ILE A 54 9.39 -7.04 -4.84
N THR A 55 10.54 -7.50 -4.35
CA THR A 55 11.28 -6.87 -3.26
C THR A 55 12.51 -6.20 -3.82
N LEU A 56 12.56 -4.89 -3.65
CA LEU A 56 13.65 -4.04 -4.09
C LEU A 56 14.57 -3.76 -2.91
N LYS A 57 15.85 -4.13 -3.06
CA LYS A 57 16.87 -3.73 -2.10
C LYS A 57 17.43 -2.38 -2.54
N LYS A 58 17.18 -1.33 -1.75
CA LYS A 58 17.73 0.00 -2.00
C LYS A 58 19.25 -0.06 -1.92
N LYS A 59 19.95 0.66 -2.80
CA LYS A 59 21.42 0.73 -2.78
C LYS A 59 21.93 1.58 -1.62
N GLU A 60 21.22 2.67 -1.33
CA GLU A 60 21.46 3.56 -0.20
C GLU A 60 20.24 3.53 0.73
N GLU A 61 20.49 3.60 2.04
CA GLU A 61 19.45 3.67 3.06
C GLU A 61 18.82 5.07 3.05
N GLU A 62 17.82 5.25 2.21
CA GLU A 62 17.11 6.51 2.01
C GLU A 62 15.59 6.28 2.09
N TRP A 63 14.89 7.26 2.66
CA TRP A 63 13.43 7.31 2.60
C TRP A 63 12.94 7.67 1.19
N TRP A 64 11.94 6.95 0.68
CA TRP A 64 11.39 7.19 -0.66
C TRP A 64 9.96 7.72 -0.53
N ASP A 65 9.67 8.92 -1.03
CA ASP A 65 8.30 9.48 -1.01
C ASP A 65 7.35 8.78 -2.01
N GLY A 66 7.90 7.88 -2.85
CA GLY A 66 7.14 7.05 -3.77
C GLY A 66 8.01 6.02 -4.47
N LEU A 67 7.38 5.12 -5.23
CA LEU A 67 8.10 4.07 -5.96
C LEU A 67 8.87 4.61 -7.17
N THR A 68 8.35 5.65 -7.83
CA THR A 68 8.87 6.20 -9.09
C THR A 68 8.85 7.72 -9.07
N LYS A 69 9.81 8.32 -9.78
CA LYS A 69 9.86 9.76 -10.08
C LYS A 69 8.85 10.17 -11.15
N ASP A 70 8.31 9.23 -11.91
CA ASP A 70 7.32 9.51 -12.95
C ASP A 70 5.94 9.77 -12.33
N LYS A 71 5.50 11.02 -12.40
CA LYS A 71 4.19 11.45 -11.89
C LYS A 71 3.02 10.87 -12.68
N GLY A 72 3.21 10.53 -13.96
CA GLY A 72 2.16 9.99 -14.84
C GLY A 72 1.73 8.57 -14.47
N LEU A 73 2.61 7.82 -13.81
CA LEU A 73 2.35 6.45 -13.35
C LEU A 73 1.65 6.40 -12.00
N LYS A 74 1.62 7.51 -11.25
CA LYS A 74 0.99 7.56 -9.91
C LYS A 74 -0.47 7.10 -9.91
N ARG A 75 -1.21 7.30 -10.99
CA ARG A 75 -2.61 6.83 -11.11
C ARG A 75 -2.78 5.31 -11.07
N PHE A 76 -1.70 4.56 -11.33
CA PHE A 76 -1.67 3.09 -11.31
C PHE A 76 -1.02 2.52 -10.05
N ILE A 77 -0.44 3.37 -9.20
CA ILE A 77 0.31 2.96 -8.03
C ILE A 77 -0.51 3.27 -6.79
N LYS A 78 -0.65 2.28 -5.92
CA LYS A 78 -1.29 2.42 -4.60
C LYS A 78 -0.34 1.87 -3.55
N VAL A 79 -0.38 2.44 -2.37
CA VAL A 79 0.40 1.97 -1.22
C VAL A 79 -0.19 0.65 -0.72
N ASP A 80 0.68 -0.33 -0.48
CA ASP A 80 0.32 -1.57 0.21
C ASP A 80 0.53 -1.37 1.72
N PHE A 81 -0.53 -0.96 2.42
CA PHE A 81 -0.48 -0.73 3.87
C PHE A 81 -0.21 -2.01 4.69
N SER A 82 -0.34 -3.21 4.09
CA SER A 82 0.01 -4.46 4.79
C SER A 82 1.52 -4.67 4.91
N LYS A 83 2.32 -3.93 4.13
CA LYS A 83 3.79 -3.98 4.10
C LYS A 83 4.44 -2.65 4.44
N TRP A 84 3.65 -1.63 4.76
CA TRP A 84 4.15 -0.32 5.15
C TRP A 84 4.70 -0.37 6.58
N CYS A 85 5.88 0.21 6.78
CA CYS A 85 6.52 0.39 8.08
C CYS A 85 6.87 1.88 8.27
N GLU A 86 6.91 2.32 9.53
CA GLU A 86 7.39 3.66 9.87
C GLU A 86 8.93 3.71 9.88
N GLU A 87 9.49 4.91 9.79
CA GLU A 87 10.95 5.14 9.66
C GLU A 87 11.75 4.62 10.87
N ASP A 88 11.15 4.61 12.06
CA ASP A 88 11.79 4.23 13.33
C ASP A 88 11.35 2.85 13.84
N ASP A 89 10.61 2.08 13.04
CA ASP A 89 10.17 0.73 13.41
C ASP A 89 11.36 -0.23 13.51
N LYS A 90 11.74 -0.56 14.75
CA LYS A 90 12.87 -1.44 15.07
C LYS A 90 12.61 -2.91 14.74
N GLU A 91 11.35 -3.31 14.53
CA GLU A 91 10.99 -4.68 14.19
C GLU A 91 11.01 -4.94 12.68
N TYR A 92 11.08 -3.88 11.85
CA TYR A 92 11.14 -4.02 10.40
C TYR A 92 12.54 -4.43 9.92
N THR A 93 12.71 -5.70 9.54
CA THR A 93 13.97 -6.25 9.03
C THR A 93 14.13 -6.13 7.51
N GLY A 94 13.14 -5.57 6.79
CA GLY A 94 13.12 -5.51 5.33
C GLY A 94 12.86 -6.86 4.64
N GLU A 95 12.64 -7.93 5.40
CA GLU A 95 12.41 -9.25 4.85
C GLU A 95 10.90 -9.47 4.62
N VAL A 96 10.45 -9.22 3.39
CA VAL A 96 9.11 -9.63 2.98
C VAL A 96 9.11 -11.16 2.95
N ALA A 97 8.41 -11.82 3.88
CA ALA A 97 8.34 -13.28 3.95
C ALA A 97 8.03 -13.91 2.57
N MET A 98 9.08 -14.40 1.91
CA MET A 98 9.06 -14.95 0.56
C MET A 98 8.55 -16.37 0.62
N GLY A 99 7.24 -16.52 0.82
CA GLY A 99 6.54 -17.79 0.78
C GLY A 99 6.07 -18.26 2.15
N GLY A 100 4.77 -18.11 2.38
CA GLY A 100 4.04 -18.80 3.43
C GLY A 100 3.40 -17.87 4.45
N GLY A 101 2.08 -17.95 4.55
CA GLY A 101 1.33 -17.62 5.77
C GLY A 101 1.06 -16.14 5.99
N PHE A 102 -0.19 -15.76 5.81
CA PHE A 102 -0.80 -14.58 6.42
C PHE A 102 -1.03 -14.83 7.93
N ASP A 103 -0.05 -15.42 8.62
CA ASP A 103 -0.24 -15.96 9.98
C ASP A 103 0.86 -15.52 10.98
N ASP A 104 1.92 -14.84 10.54
CA ASP A 104 3.02 -14.45 11.46
C ASP A 104 2.95 -12.99 11.92
N MET A 105 1.77 -12.36 11.80
CA MET A 105 1.45 -11.12 12.54
C MET A 105 0.47 -11.40 13.70
N GLY A 106 0.64 -12.57 14.33
CA GLY A 106 -0.02 -12.97 15.57
C GLY A 106 0.94 -13.08 16.76
N GLY A 107 2.20 -12.67 16.61
CA GLY A 107 3.27 -12.81 17.60
C GLY A 107 3.21 -11.86 18.80
N MET A 108 2.17 -11.04 18.94
CA MET A 108 1.99 -10.14 20.07
C MET A 108 1.21 -10.83 21.20
N GLY A 109 1.93 -11.60 22.00
CA GLY A 109 1.37 -12.21 23.21
C GLY A 109 2.34 -13.03 24.06
N GLY A 110 3.65 -12.95 23.80
CA GLY A 110 4.68 -13.49 24.68
C GLY A 110 4.91 -12.62 25.91
N MET A 111 3.88 -12.33 26.70
CA MET A 111 4.03 -11.77 28.05
C MET A 111 3.53 -12.81 29.04
N GLY A 112 4.47 -13.32 29.82
CA GLY A 112 4.35 -14.56 30.56
C GLY A 112 3.16 -14.62 31.52
N GLY A 113 2.52 -15.79 31.53
CA GLY A 113 2.12 -16.53 32.73
C GLY A 113 1.63 -15.72 33.93
N MET A 114 0.67 -14.81 33.74
CA MET A 114 -0.07 -14.23 34.85
C MET A 114 -1.56 -14.54 34.65
N ASP A 115 -1.94 -15.67 35.23
CA ASP A 115 -3.31 -16.17 35.36
C ASP A 115 -4.27 -15.04 35.75
N PHE A 116 -5.18 -14.66 34.85
CA PHE A 116 -6.28 -13.74 35.14
C PHE A 116 -7.15 -14.22 36.32
N SER A 117 -7.18 -15.55 36.58
CA SER A 117 -7.79 -16.15 37.77
C SER A 117 -7.12 -15.74 39.10
N SER A 118 -5.80 -15.47 39.09
CA SER A 118 -5.06 -15.09 40.30
C SER A 118 -5.28 -13.63 40.68
N MET A 119 -5.53 -12.76 39.69
CA MET A 119 -5.85 -11.34 39.92
C MET A 119 -7.29 -11.16 40.40
N MET A 120 -8.23 -11.98 39.91
CA MET A 120 -9.64 -11.90 40.31
C MET A 120 -9.93 -12.51 41.69
N GLY A 121 -9.11 -13.48 42.15
CA GLY A 121 -9.23 -14.06 43.49
C GLY A 121 -8.75 -13.16 44.63
N GLY A 122 -8.01 -12.08 44.34
CA GLY A 122 -7.44 -11.17 45.34
C GLY A 122 -8.30 -9.97 45.71
N MET A 123 -9.38 -9.69 44.96
CA MET A 123 -10.18 -8.47 45.11
C MET A 123 -11.58 -8.73 45.70
N GLY A 124 -11.70 -9.75 46.56
CA GLY A 124 -12.95 -10.08 47.28
C GLY A 124 -13.09 -9.41 48.66
N GLY A 125 -12.24 -8.44 49.01
CA GLY A 125 -12.04 -8.01 50.41
C GLY A 125 -12.16 -6.52 50.75
N MET A 126 -12.57 -5.65 49.82
CA MET A 126 -12.62 -4.21 50.06
C MET A 126 -13.81 -3.66 49.26
N GLY A 127 -14.96 -3.32 49.84
CA GLY A 127 -15.13 -2.50 51.02
C GLY A 127 -15.78 -1.21 50.55
N MET A 128 -17.12 -1.20 50.59
CA MET A 128 -17.98 -0.04 50.88
C MET A 128 -17.86 1.22 50.00
N GLY A 129 -18.97 1.51 49.32
CA GLY A 129 -19.55 2.86 49.34
C GLY A 129 -19.13 3.78 48.20
N ASP A 130 -20.10 4.54 47.71
CA ASP A 130 -19.91 5.72 46.86
C ASP A 130 -19.53 5.47 45.40
N ALA A 131 -20.55 5.16 44.60
CA ALA A 131 -20.82 5.88 43.34
C ALA A 131 -22.18 5.44 42.75
N ALA A 132 -23.25 5.61 43.52
CA ALA A 132 -24.60 5.66 42.99
C ALA A 132 -24.78 7.02 42.29
N GLY A 133 -24.65 7.06 40.97
CA GLY A 133 -24.73 8.33 40.24
C GLY A 133 -24.48 8.15 38.74
N MET A 134 -25.53 7.71 38.08
CA MET A 134 -25.70 7.54 36.64
C MET A 134 -25.49 8.89 35.85
N PRO A 135 -25.68 8.92 34.52
CA PRO A 135 -24.70 9.22 33.48
C PRO A 135 -24.97 10.55 32.72
N GLY A 136 -24.16 10.84 31.70
CA GLY A 136 -24.56 11.75 30.61
C GLY A 136 -23.78 13.06 30.57
N ALA A 137 -22.59 13.03 29.96
CA ALA A 137 -22.01 14.20 29.33
C ALA A 137 -22.51 14.25 27.89
N ASP A 138 -22.92 15.44 27.51
CA ASP A 138 -23.69 15.86 26.36
C ASP A 138 -23.13 15.33 25.02
N PHE A 139 -23.99 14.65 24.26
CA PHE A 139 -23.86 14.53 22.82
C PHE A 139 -24.29 15.87 22.23
N ASP A 140 -23.31 16.69 21.89
CA ASP A 140 -23.52 17.85 21.04
C ASP A 140 -23.64 17.34 19.59
N ASP A 141 -24.81 17.63 19.05
CA ASP A 141 -25.37 17.27 17.77
C ASP A 141 -25.20 18.49 16.87
N GLU A 142 -24.20 18.51 15.99
CA GLU A 142 -24.15 19.45 14.86
C GLU A 142 -23.67 18.69 13.61
N ASP A 143 -24.67 18.08 12.96
CA ASP A 143 -24.74 17.85 11.52
C ASP A 143 -24.34 19.13 10.77
N ASP A 144 -23.25 19.08 9.99
CA ASP A 144 -22.93 20.06 8.95
C ASP A 144 -22.95 19.37 7.58
N ASP A 145 -24.14 18.86 7.22
CA ASP A 145 -24.49 18.42 5.87
C ASP A 145 -24.87 19.66 5.04
N GLU A 146 -23.89 20.31 4.42
CA GLU A 146 -24.14 21.35 3.41
C GLU A 146 -24.60 20.72 2.09
N PRO A 147 -25.78 21.10 1.55
CA PRO A 147 -26.31 20.52 0.31
C PRO A 147 -25.53 20.98 -0.94
N LEU A 148 -24.83 20.04 -1.58
CA LEU A 148 -24.06 20.20 -2.83
C LEU A 148 -24.92 20.38 -4.11
N ASP A 149 -26.08 21.03 -4.00
CA ASP A 149 -27.06 21.12 -5.10
C ASP A 149 -27.08 22.46 -5.86
N ASP A 150 -26.14 23.38 -5.58
CA ASP A 150 -26.12 24.71 -6.23
C ASP A 150 -24.74 25.12 -6.80
N LEU A 151 -24.14 24.25 -7.61
CA LEU A 151 -23.02 24.65 -8.48
C LEU A 151 -23.53 24.94 -9.90
N GLU A 152 -23.80 26.21 -10.17
CA GLU A 152 -24.09 26.70 -11.52
C GLU A 152 -22.87 26.54 -12.46
N PRO A 153 -23.04 26.10 -13.72
CA PRO A 153 -21.94 25.75 -14.65
C PRO A 153 -21.06 26.94 -15.10
N LYS A 154 -21.27 28.14 -14.57
CA LYS A 154 -20.54 29.36 -14.93
C LYS A 154 -19.20 29.55 -14.21
N ASP A 155 -18.97 28.79 -13.14
CA ASP A 155 -17.76 28.90 -12.30
C ASP A 155 -16.75 27.76 -12.55
N LEU A 156 -16.99 26.94 -13.59
CA LEU A 156 -16.02 25.96 -14.07
C LEU A 156 -14.94 26.66 -14.93
N PRO A 157 -13.64 26.38 -14.71
CA PRO A 157 -12.60 26.86 -15.61
C PRO A 157 -12.82 26.30 -17.02
N PRO A 158 -12.56 27.08 -18.09
CA PRO A 158 -12.76 26.60 -19.44
C PRO A 158 -11.88 25.38 -19.70
N ILE A 159 -12.52 24.26 -20.05
CA ILE A 159 -11.85 23.12 -20.69
C ILE A 159 -11.41 23.62 -22.07
N GLY A 160 -10.17 24.06 -22.13
CA GLY A 160 -9.48 24.36 -23.39
C GLY A 160 -9.37 23.07 -24.19
N GLY A 161 -10.18 22.97 -25.25
CA GLY A 161 -9.95 22.01 -26.30
C GLY A 161 -8.95 22.58 -27.28
N GLU A 162 -7.94 21.78 -27.65
CA GLU A 162 -7.29 21.84 -28.96
C GLU A 162 -6.95 20.40 -29.36
N GLU A 163 -7.52 20.01 -30.50
CA GLU A 163 -7.24 18.79 -31.23
C GLU A 163 -5.77 18.80 -31.68
N ASP A 164 -4.98 17.84 -31.21
CA ASP A 164 -3.84 17.33 -31.96
C ASP A 164 -3.90 15.80 -31.87
N GLY A 165 -4.67 15.22 -32.80
CA GLY A 165 -4.65 13.79 -33.04
C GLY A 165 -3.23 13.35 -33.42
N PRO A 166 -2.82 12.11 -33.08
CA PRO A 166 -1.49 11.63 -33.42
C PRO A 166 -1.27 11.71 -34.94
N PRO A 167 -0.09 12.16 -35.40
CA PRO A 167 0.21 12.22 -36.82
C PRO A 167 0.08 10.82 -37.45
N PRO A 168 -0.41 10.72 -38.70
CA PRO A 168 -0.53 9.43 -39.37
C PRO A 168 0.85 8.77 -39.49
N LEU A 169 0.92 7.50 -39.11
CA LEU A 169 2.13 6.68 -39.23
C LEU A 169 2.51 6.57 -40.70
N GLU A 170 3.73 6.99 -41.04
CA GLU A 170 4.33 6.68 -42.34
C GLU A 170 4.51 5.16 -42.46
N GLU A 171 3.99 4.59 -43.55
CA GLU A 171 4.22 3.21 -43.93
C GLU A 171 5.70 3.05 -44.28
N VAL A 172 6.41 2.22 -43.53
CA VAL A 172 7.78 1.83 -43.86
C VAL A 172 7.69 0.80 -44.98
N ASP A 173 8.03 1.25 -46.20
CA ASP A 173 8.19 0.40 -47.38
C ASP A 173 9.20 -0.75 -47.14
N GLN A 174 8.91 -1.88 -47.77
CA GLN A 174 9.58 -3.19 -47.62
C GLN A 174 11.06 -3.22 -47.97
#